data_AF-A0A939BXD4-F1
#
_entry.id   AF-A0A939BXD4-F1
#
_cell.length_a   1.000
_cell.length_b   1.000
_cell.length_c   1.000
_cell.angle_alpha   90.00
_cell.angle_beta   90.00
_cell.angle_gamma   90.00
#
_symmetry.space_group_name_H-M   'P 1'
#
loop_
_entity.id
_entity.type
_entity.pdbx_description
1 polymer ?
#
loop_
_entity_poly.entity_id
_entity_poly.type
_entity_poly.pdbx_seq_one_letter_code
_entity_poly.pdbx_strand_id
1 'polypeptide(L)' 'MTEVPLTPTGNDSVDRVLELVAGLESRPLEEHAAVFEEAHTALRRTLDGA' A
#
# COMPACT_ATOMS: atom_id res chain seq x y z
N MET A 1 1.17 8.91 -16.53
CA MET A 1 -0.01 8.49 -15.75
C MET A 1 -0.57 9.72 -15.07
N THR A 2 -1.88 9.93 -15.04
CA THR A 2 -2.46 10.95 -14.14
C THR A 2 -2.33 10.40 -12.72
N GLU A 3 -1.58 11.09 -11.86
CA GLU A 3 -1.56 10.76 -10.43
C GLU A 3 -2.99 10.89 -9.89
N VAL A 4 -3.55 9.78 -9.41
CA VAL A 4 -4.82 9.80 -8.70
C VAL A 4 -4.51 10.18 -7.25
N PRO A 5 -5.06 11.28 -6.73
CA PRO A 5 -4.81 11.67 -5.34
C PRO A 5 -5.33 10.58 -4.41
N LEU A 6 -4.47 10.13 -3.49
CA LEU A 6 -4.86 9.18 -2.44
C LEU A 6 -5.97 9.83 -1.59
N THR A 7 -7.17 9.24 -1.64
CA THR A 7 -8.28 9.65 -0.77
C THR A 7 -8.27 8.75 0.46
N PRO A 8 -8.24 9.31 1.69
CA PRO A 8 -8.30 8.52 2.91
C PRO A 8 -9.52 7.62 2.93
N THR A 9 -9.33 6.35 3.27
CA THR A 9 -10.39 5.36 3.39
C THR A 9 -11.04 5.35 4.78
N GLY A 10 -10.36 5.96 5.77
CA GLY A 10 -10.79 5.95 7.17
C GLY A 10 -10.42 4.66 7.89
N ASN A 11 -9.64 3.78 7.25
CA ASN A 11 -9.04 2.60 7.86
C ASN A 11 -7.52 2.76 7.84
N ASP A 12 -6.93 2.99 9.02
CA ASP A 12 -5.51 3.26 9.19
C ASP A 12 -4.61 2.20 8.52
N SER A 13 -5.00 0.94 8.56
CA SER A 13 -4.24 -0.15 7.93
C SER A 13 -4.27 -0.06 6.41
N VAL A 14 -5.43 0.28 5.83
CA VAL A 14 -5.58 0.44 4.38
C VAL A 14 -4.88 1.72 3.91
N ASP A 15 -5.01 2.81 4.66
CA ASP A 15 -4.38 4.10 4.34
C ASP A 15 -2.85 3.98 4.34
N ARG A 16 -2.26 3.24 5.31
CA ARG A 16 -0.83 2.94 5.32
C ARG A 16 -0.37 2.13 4.10
N VAL A 17 -1.19 1.21 3.61
CA VAL A 17 -0.88 0.43 2.40
C VAL A 17 -0.92 1.32 1.17
N LEU A 18 -1.88 2.24 1.08
CA LEU A 18 -1.97 3.19 -0.02
C LEU A 18 -0.75 4.12 -0.08
N GLU A 19 -0.27 4.60 1.07
CA GLU A 19 0.96 5.38 1.16
C GLU A 19 2.20 4.58 0.71
N LEU A 20 2.31 3.32 1.13
CA LEU A 20 3.39 2.41 0.73
C LEU A 20 3.44 2.24 -0.80
N VAL A 21 2.28 2.05 -1.43
CA VAL A 21 2.17 1.87 -2.87
C VAL A 21 2.42 3.16 -3.63
N ALA A 22 1.95 4.32 -3.15
CA ALA A 22 2.25 5.60 -3.79
C ALA A 22 3.75 5.96 -3.73
N GLY A 23 4.45 5.52 -2.69
CA GLY A 23 5.90 5.70 -2.57
C GLY A 23 6.74 4.84 -3.51
N LEU A 24 6.17 3.89 -4.26
CA LEU A 24 6.90 2.97 -5.13
C LEU A 24 7.62 3.67 -6.29
N GLU A 25 7.05 4.73 -6.84
CA GLU A 25 7.65 5.45 -7.98
C GLU A 25 9.03 6.02 -7.66
N SER A 26 9.28 6.31 -6.37
CA SER A 26 10.57 6.79 -5.87
C SER A 26 11.56 5.67 -5.49
N ARG A 27 11.17 4.40 -5.63
CA ARG A 27 11.98 3.24 -5.24
C ARG A 27 12.54 2.47 -6.44
N PRO A 28 13.70 1.81 -6.30
CA PRO A 28 14.20 0.86 -7.29
C PRO A 28 13.18 -0.24 -7.59
N LEU A 29 13.05 -0.62 -8.86
CA LEU A 29 12.11 -1.67 -9.31
C LEU A 29 12.29 -3.00 -8.56
N GLU A 30 13.54 -3.32 -8.20
CA GLU A 30 13.92 -4.52 -7.44
C GLU A 30 13.22 -4.59 -6.07
N GLU A 31 12.89 -3.45 -5.47
CA GLU A 31 12.23 -3.35 -4.17
C GLU A 31 10.70 -3.43 -4.28
N HIS A 32 10.14 -3.27 -5.49
CA HIS A 32 8.70 -3.17 -5.68
C HIS A 32 7.98 -4.44 -5.24
N ALA A 33 8.56 -5.60 -5.57
CA ALA A 33 8.00 -6.90 -5.17
C ALA A 33 7.89 -7.01 -3.64
N ALA A 34 8.93 -6.63 -2.90
CA ALA A 34 8.93 -6.70 -1.43
C ALA A 34 7.85 -5.77 -0.82
N VAL A 35 7.70 -4.56 -1.37
CA VAL A 35 6.66 -3.61 -0.94
C VAL A 35 5.26 -4.15 -1.21
N PHE A 36 5.03 -4.76 -2.38
CA PHE A 36 3.74 -5.37 -2.69
C PHE A 36 3.39 -6.56 -1.78
N GLU A 37 4.37 -7.39 -1.42
CA GLU A 37 4.16 -8.51 -0.48
C GLU A 37 3.85 -8.01 0.95
N GLU A 38 4.52 -6.95 1.41
CA GLU A 38 4.22 -6.29 2.68
C GLU A 38 2.79 -5.74 2.68
N ALA A 39 2.43 -4.98 1.63
CA ALA A 39 1.10 -4.43 1.43
C ALA A 39 0.02 -5.52 1.45
N HIS A 40 0.23 -6.60 0.70
CA HIS A 40 -0.71 -7.71 0.64
C HIS A 40 -0.86 -8.40 2.01
N THR A 41 0.24 -8.62 2.72
CA THR A 41 0.22 -9.19 4.07
C THR A 41 -0.54 -8.30 5.04
N ALA A 42 -0.36 -6.98 4.98
CA ALA A 42 -1.05 -6.02 5.83
C ALA A 42 -2.57 -6.00 5.57
N LEU A 43 -2.98 -6.01 4.29
CA LEU A 43 -4.39 -6.11 3.92
C LEU A 43 -5.01 -7.42 4.37
N ARG A 44 -4.32 -8.54 4.18
CA ARG A 44 -4.79 -9.86 4.60
C ARG A 44 -5.03 -9.91 6.11
N ARG A 45 -4.08 -9.44 6.91
CA ARG A 45 -4.23 -9.35 8.37
C ARG A 45 -5.40 -8.47 8.79
N THR A 46 -5.65 -7.38 8.06
CA THR A 46 -6.78 -6.49 8.32
C THR A 46 -8.12 -7.19 8.07
N LEU A 47 -8.20 -8.01 7.02
CA LEU A 47 -9.40 -8.81 6.71
C LEU A 47 -9.58 -9.98 7.69
N ASP A 48 -8.50 -10.62 8.10
CA ASP A 48 -8.54 -11.77 9.01
C ASP A 48 -8.87 -11.37 10.46
N GLY A 49 -8.67 -10.10 10.83
CA GLY A 49 -8.96 -9.54 12.15
C GLY A 49 -10.28 -8.76 12.27
N ALA A 50 -11.11 -8.75 11.21
CA ALA A 50 -12.40 -8.07 11.13
C ALA A 50 -13.59 -8.99 11.40
#